data_AF-A0A3B9JFY7-F1
#
_entry.id   AF-A0A3B9JFY7-F1
#
_cell.length_a   1.000
_cell.length_b   1.000
_cell.length_c   1.000
_cell.angle_alpha   90.00
_cell.angle_beta   90.00
_cell.angle_gamma   90.00
#
_symmetry.space_group_name_H-M   'P 1'
#
loop_
_entity.id
_entity.type
_entity.pdbx_description
1 polymer ?
#
loop_
_entity_poly.entity_id
_entity_poly.type
_entity_poly.pdbx_seq_one_letter_code
_entity_poly.pdbx_strand_id
1 'polypeptide(L)'
;MVLYQNLYKYINYFENEDGSSIYSWSSEAINGDGTAMSSYPVYNKEFTGFIDEVYSCGILDLDYIATLKRKELPFTDEMIVAIGESDFDTLRAILSFYICQEHFCEGLWILASQNKIFSKILARMQKLEEIRYLGE
;
A
#
# COMPACT_ATOMS: atom_id res chain seq x y z
N MET A 1 -19.77 7.78 -10.31
CA MET A 1 -19.13 8.36 -9.11
C MET A 1 -17.92 7.50 -8.80
N VAL A 2 -16.71 8.02 -8.99
CA VAL A 2 -15.46 7.27 -8.79
C VAL A 2 -15.40 6.69 -7.38
N LEU A 3 -15.19 5.37 -7.24
CA LEU A 3 -15.47 4.61 -6.01
C LEU A 3 -14.46 4.88 -4.89
N TYR A 4 -13.26 5.40 -5.21
CA TYR A 4 -12.14 5.53 -4.27
C TYR A 4 -11.48 6.93 -4.27
N GLN A 5 -12.26 7.98 -4.51
CA GLN A 5 -11.77 9.37 -4.62
C GLN A 5 -10.90 9.85 -3.45
N ASN A 6 -11.19 9.40 -2.22
CA ASN A 6 -10.38 9.75 -1.06
C ASN A 6 -8.99 9.12 -1.10
N LEU A 7 -8.86 7.89 -1.60
CA LEU A 7 -7.56 7.23 -1.75
C LEU A 7 -6.69 7.95 -2.77
N TYR A 8 -7.25 8.44 -3.86
CA TYR A 8 -6.47 9.12 -4.90
C TYR A 8 -5.85 10.44 -4.46
N LYS A 9 -6.33 11.04 -3.36
CA LYS A 9 -5.68 12.21 -2.74
C LYS A 9 -4.26 11.89 -2.25
N TYR A 10 -3.98 10.63 -1.92
CA TYR A 10 -2.67 10.18 -1.45
C TYR A 10 -1.66 9.89 -2.58
N ILE A 11 -2.04 10.01 -3.85
CA ILE A 11 -1.10 9.83 -4.98
C ILE A 11 0.07 10.81 -4.84
N ASN A 12 -0.24 12.11 -4.68
CA ASN A 12 0.78 13.15 -4.57
C ASN A 12 1.64 12.99 -3.30
N TYR A 13 1.06 12.49 -2.21
CA TYR A 13 1.79 12.18 -0.99
C TYR A 13 2.88 11.14 -1.29
N PHE A 14 2.54 10.01 -1.90
CA PHE A 14 3.52 8.97 -2.22
C PHE A 14 4.42 9.26 -3.43
N GLU A 15 4.10 10.25 -4.27
CA GLU A 15 4.98 10.66 -5.37
C GLU A 15 6.13 11.55 -4.92
N ASN A 16 5.85 12.46 -3.98
CA ASN A 16 6.78 13.47 -3.51
C ASN A 16 7.64 13.00 -2.34
N GLU A 17 7.13 12.06 -1.55
CA GLU A 17 7.90 11.48 -0.45
C GLU A 17 8.89 10.43 -0.96
N ASP A 18 10.14 10.52 -0.54
CA ASP A 18 11.18 9.51 -0.79
C ASP A 18 11.12 8.34 0.21
N GLY A 19 10.07 8.31 1.04
CA GLY A 19 9.85 7.33 2.09
C GLY A 19 10.65 7.57 3.37
N SER A 20 11.44 8.65 3.48
CA SER A 20 12.20 8.96 4.71
C SER A 20 11.39 9.73 5.76
N SER A 21 10.34 10.44 5.33
CA SER A 21 9.46 11.27 6.17
C SER A 21 8.22 10.51 6.70
N ILE A 22 7.95 9.31 6.16
CA ILE A 22 6.72 8.56 6.44
C ILE A 22 6.78 7.84 7.78
N TYR A 23 7.99 7.62 8.31
CA TYR A 23 8.22 6.86 9.52
C TYR A 23 9.41 7.40 10.32
N SER A 24 9.44 7.04 11.59
CA SER A 24 10.61 7.15 12.46
C SER A 24 10.75 5.85 13.24
N TRP A 25 11.97 5.41 13.54
CA TRP A 25 12.15 4.25 14.41
C TRP A 25 11.79 4.63 15.84
N SER A 26 11.01 3.79 16.52
CA SER A 26 10.78 3.93 17.95
C SER A 26 12.12 3.89 18.67
N SER A 27 12.29 4.79 19.65
CA SER A 27 13.46 4.74 20.52
C SER A 27 13.54 3.38 21.21
N GLU A 28 14.73 2.85 21.45
CA GLU A 28 14.93 1.68 22.31
C GLU A 28 14.31 1.98 23.67
N ALA A 29 13.22 1.28 23.98
CA ALA A 29 12.51 1.42 25.24
C ALA A 29 12.71 0.14 26.04
N ILE A 30 12.93 0.29 27.34
CA ILE A 30 12.95 -0.83 28.28
C ILE A 30 11.54 -0.98 28.80
N ASN A 31 10.95 -2.17 28.65
CA ASN A 31 9.66 -2.51 29.22
C ASN A 31 9.70 -2.41 30.75
N GLY A 32 8.54 -2.28 31.40
CA GLY A 32 8.45 -2.18 32.86
C GLY A 32 9.04 -3.38 33.63
N ASP A 33 9.30 -4.50 32.96
CA ASP A 33 9.94 -5.70 33.49
C ASP A 33 11.47 -5.77 33.24
N GLY A 34 12.05 -4.74 32.62
CA GLY A 34 13.48 -4.66 32.33
C GLY A 34 13.90 -5.28 30.99
N THR A 35 12.96 -5.79 30.19
CA THR A 35 13.28 -6.32 28.85
C THR A 35 13.45 -5.21 27.83
N ALA A 36 14.48 -5.31 26.98
CA ALA A 36 14.67 -4.38 25.86
C ALA A 36 13.59 -4.65 24.79
N MET A 37 12.83 -3.62 24.44
CA MET A 37 11.87 -3.69 23.34
C MET A 37 12.61 -3.45 22.03
N SER A 38 12.44 -4.36 21.06
CA SER A 38 12.93 -4.16 19.70
C SER A 38 12.34 -2.88 19.10
N SER A 39 13.15 -2.12 18.38
CA SER A 39 12.70 -0.94 17.64
C SER A 39 11.67 -1.33 16.58
N TYR A 40 10.61 -0.54 16.44
CA TYR A 40 9.57 -0.70 15.41
C TYR A 40 9.31 0.64 14.71
N PRO A 41 8.79 0.66 13.47
CA PRO A 41 8.50 1.89 12.77
C PRO A 41 7.25 2.56 13.34
N VAL A 42 7.37 3.84 13.64
CA VAL A 42 6.28 4.74 14.00
C VAL A 42 5.96 5.59 12.79
N TYR A 43 4.82 5.30 12.16
CA TYR A 43 4.35 6.01 10.97
C TYR A 43 3.74 7.36 11.30
N ASN A 44 3.89 8.31 10.38
CA ASN A 44 3.32 9.63 10.54
C ASN A 44 1.78 9.63 10.39
N LYS A 45 1.14 10.74 10.78
CA LYS A 45 -0.32 10.86 10.77
C LYS A 45 -0.93 10.74 9.37
N GLU A 46 -0.22 11.20 8.35
CA GLU A 46 -0.72 11.19 6.98
C GLU A 46 -0.71 9.77 6.41
N PHE A 47 0.38 9.03 6.63
CA PHE A 47 0.49 7.62 6.28
C PHE A 47 -0.56 6.77 7.00
N THR A 48 -0.72 6.94 8.31
CA THR A 48 -1.75 6.21 9.07
C THR A 48 -3.16 6.54 8.58
N GLY A 49 -3.43 7.79 8.19
CA GLY A 49 -4.68 8.16 7.54
C GLY A 49 -4.93 7.45 6.20
N PHE A 50 -3.89 7.23 5.39
CA PHE A 50 -3.99 6.41 4.18
C PHE A 50 -4.38 4.97 4.52
N ILE A 51 -3.73 4.36 5.52
CA ILE A 51 -4.03 3.00 5.97
C ILE A 51 -5.49 2.89 6.46
N ASP A 52 -5.97 3.86 7.25
CA ASP A 52 -7.35 3.91 7.73
C ASP A 52 -8.36 4.01 6.57
N GLU A 53 -8.07 4.83 5.55
CA GLU A 53 -8.92 4.93 4.35
C GLU A 53 -8.95 3.61 3.58
N VAL A 54 -7.81 2.93 3.42
CA VAL A 54 -7.72 1.62 2.74
C VAL A 54 -8.60 0.59 3.45
N TYR A 55 -8.52 0.51 4.79
CA TYR A 55 -9.34 -0.42 5.56
C TYR A 55 -10.83 -0.08 5.55
N SER A 56 -11.19 1.21 5.52
CA SER A 56 -12.59 1.65 5.62
C SER A 56 -13.33 1.64 4.28
N CYS A 57 -12.64 1.83 3.15
CA CYS A 57 -13.29 1.95 1.84
C CYS A 57 -13.58 0.60 1.14
N GLY A 58 -13.17 -0.53 1.73
CA GLY A 58 -13.44 -1.86 1.18
C GLY A 58 -12.63 -2.23 -0.07
N ILE A 59 -11.53 -1.52 -0.35
CA ILE A 59 -10.69 -1.78 -1.52
C ILE A 59 -9.91 -3.10 -1.42
N LEU A 60 -9.67 -3.60 -0.20
CA LEU A 60 -8.88 -4.80 0.03
C LEU A 60 -9.55 -6.04 -0.59
N ASP A 61 -8.71 -6.89 -1.18
CA ASP A 61 -9.04 -8.24 -1.62
C ASP A 61 -8.68 -9.22 -0.49
N LEU A 62 -9.69 -9.81 0.14
CA LEU A 62 -9.51 -10.77 1.24
C LEU A 62 -8.81 -12.05 0.77
N ASP A 63 -8.89 -12.38 -0.53
CA ASP A 63 -8.30 -13.56 -1.16
C ASP A 63 -7.09 -13.19 -2.04
N TYR A 64 -6.42 -12.06 -1.75
CA TYR A 64 -5.33 -11.53 -2.57
C TYR A 64 -4.25 -12.55 -2.94
N ILE A 65 -3.92 -13.48 -2.04
CA ILE A 65 -2.95 -14.55 -2.32
C ILE A 65 -3.44 -15.45 -3.46
N ALA A 66 -4.72 -15.84 -3.45
CA ALA A 66 -5.32 -16.66 -4.49
C ALA A 66 -5.47 -15.87 -5.80
N THR A 67 -5.85 -14.59 -5.71
CA THR A 67 -5.91 -13.70 -6.88
C THR A 67 -4.56 -13.55 -7.56
N LEU A 68 -3.49 -13.25 -6.81
CA LEU A 68 -2.13 -13.10 -7.34
C LEU A 68 -1.62 -14.40 -7.97
N LYS A 69 -1.86 -15.55 -7.32
CA LYS A 69 -1.52 -16.87 -7.89
C LYS A 69 -2.24 -17.14 -9.21
N ARG A 70 -3.54 -16.85 -9.29
CA ARG A 70 -4.35 -17.03 -10.51
C ARG A 70 -3.91 -16.10 -11.64
N LYS A 71 -3.38 -14.93 -11.30
CA LYS A 71 -2.79 -13.97 -12.25
C LYS A 71 -1.34 -14.29 -12.59
N GLU A 72 -0.80 -15.40 -12.07
CA GLU A 72 0.57 -15.86 -12.29
C GLU A 72 1.62 -14.79 -11.92
N LEU A 73 1.29 -13.91 -10.96
CA LEU A 73 2.19 -12.88 -10.50
C LEU A 73 3.06 -13.40 -9.34
N PRO A 74 4.39 -13.39 -9.49
CA PRO A 74 5.29 -13.77 -8.41
C PRO A 74 5.38 -12.66 -7.36
N PHE A 75 5.67 -13.01 -6.11
CA PHE A 75 5.89 -12.05 -5.02
C PHE A 75 7.30 -11.43 -5.08
N THR A 76 7.69 -10.91 -6.23
CA THR A 76 9.02 -10.35 -6.53
C THR A 76 8.91 -8.99 -7.22
N ASP A 77 10.04 -8.40 -7.62
CA ASP A 77 10.08 -7.13 -8.37
C ASP A 77 9.25 -7.15 -9.67
N GLU A 78 9.01 -8.33 -10.25
CA GLU A 78 8.14 -8.50 -11.42
C GLU A 78 6.70 -8.04 -11.14
N MET A 79 6.21 -8.20 -9.91
CA MET A 79 4.90 -7.68 -9.50
C MET A 79 4.84 -6.16 -9.61
N ILE A 80 5.95 -5.46 -9.32
CA ILE A 80 6.04 -4.00 -9.40
C ILE A 80 5.98 -3.56 -10.86
N VAL A 81 6.65 -4.30 -11.75
CA VAL A 81 6.61 -4.05 -13.20
C VAL A 81 5.19 -4.24 -13.74
N ALA A 82 4.47 -5.25 -13.25
CA ALA A 82 3.12 -5.58 -13.70
C ALA A 82 2.07 -4.49 -13.37
N ILE A 83 2.31 -3.61 -12.39
CA ILE A 83 1.34 -2.58 -11.96
C ILE A 83 0.85 -1.72 -13.13
N GLY A 84 1.74 -1.33 -14.04
CA GLY A 84 1.40 -0.42 -15.15
C GLY A 84 0.35 -0.96 -16.12
N GLU A 85 0.32 -2.28 -16.30
CA GLU A 85 -0.57 -2.97 -17.26
C GLU A 85 -1.71 -3.72 -16.56
N SER A 86 -1.66 -3.83 -15.24
CA SER A 86 -2.64 -4.57 -14.45
C SER A 86 -4.05 -4.00 -14.55
N ASP A 87 -5.02 -4.91 -14.46
CA ASP A 87 -6.44 -4.59 -14.29
C ASP A 87 -6.77 -4.23 -12.82
N PHE A 88 -7.99 -3.74 -12.60
CA PHE A 88 -8.40 -3.25 -11.29
C PHE A 88 -8.32 -4.32 -10.19
N ASP A 89 -8.76 -5.55 -10.48
CA ASP A 89 -8.73 -6.65 -9.50
C ASP A 89 -7.30 -7.05 -9.14
N THR A 90 -6.40 -7.06 -10.12
CA THR A 90 -4.98 -7.33 -9.90
C THR A 90 -4.35 -6.25 -9.04
N LEU A 91 -4.65 -4.97 -9.30
CA LEU A 91 -4.16 -3.85 -8.49
C LEU A 91 -4.66 -3.91 -7.05
N ARG A 92 -5.93 -4.29 -6.84
CA ARG A 92 -6.49 -4.50 -5.49
C ARG A 92 -5.74 -5.61 -4.75
N ALA A 93 -5.44 -6.71 -5.43
CA ALA A 93 -4.70 -7.83 -4.84
C ALA A 93 -3.25 -7.42 -4.49
N ILE A 94 -2.56 -6.68 -5.38
CA ILE A 94 -1.21 -6.15 -5.10
C ILE A 94 -1.26 -5.18 -3.91
N LEU A 95 -2.21 -4.25 -3.87
CA LEU A 95 -2.38 -3.34 -2.73
C LEU A 95 -2.57 -4.11 -1.42
N SER A 96 -3.45 -5.11 -1.45
CA SER A 96 -3.76 -5.94 -0.27
C SER A 96 -2.55 -6.73 0.20
N PHE A 97 -1.69 -7.20 -0.72
CA PHE A 97 -0.42 -7.81 -0.37
C PHE A 97 0.43 -6.86 0.48
N TYR A 98 0.67 -5.61 0.02
CA TYR A 98 1.50 -4.66 0.78
C TYR A 98 0.86 -4.25 2.10
N ILE A 99 -0.45 -4.05 2.14
CA ILE A 99 -1.17 -3.59 3.33
C ILE A 99 -1.21 -4.68 4.40
N CYS A 100 -1.56 -5.90 4.03
CA CYS A 100 -1.76 -6.99 4.98
C CYS A 100 -0.44 -7.63 5.44
N GLN A 101 0.56 -7.75 4.55
CA GLN A 101 1.78 -8.49 4.85
C GLN A 101 2.76 -7.76 5.79
N GLU A 102 2.57 -6.48 6.05
CA GLU A 102 3.35 -5.73 7.06
C GLU A 102 3.34 -6.42 8.43
N HIS A 103 2.22 -7.06 8.81
CA HIS A 103 2.10 -7.80 10.06
C HIS A 103 3.03 -9.02 10.16
N PHE A 104 3.56 -9.49 9.04
CA PHE A 104 4.46 -10.66 8.96
C PHE A 104 5.89 -10.26 8.57
N CYS A 105 6.05 -9.13 7.89
CA CYS A 105 7.33 -8.61 7.42
C CYS A 105 7.36 -7.10 7.66
N GLU A 106 7.88 -6.72 8.82
CA GLU A 106 8.02 -5.33 9.23
C GLU A 106 8.87 -4.55 8.21
N GLY A 107 8.41 -3.35 7.84
CA GLY A 107 9.06 -2.47 6.89
C GLY A 107 8.60 -2.62 5.44
N LEU A 108 7.61 -3.46 5.16
CA LEU A 108 7.04 -3.62 3.81
C LEU A 108 6.31 -2.34 3.35
N TRP A 109 5.63 -1.63 4.24
CA TRP A 109 5.03 -0.31 4.01
C TRP A 109 6.09 0.73 3.67
N ILE A 110 7.22 0.70 4.38
CA ILE A 110 8.36 1.59 4.11
C ILE A 110 8.90 1.31 2.71
N LEU A 111 9.16 0.04 2.41
CA LEU A 111 9.66 -0.39 1.11
C LEU A 111 8.68 0.00 -0.02
N ALA A 112 7.38 -0.18 0.19
CA ALA A 112 6.36 0.17 -0.79
C ALA A 112 6.32 1.67 -1.06
N SER A 113 6.42 2.50 -0.02
CA SER A 113 6.48 3.95 -0.17
C SER A 113 7.77 4.41 -0.86
N GLN A 114 8.95 3.92 -0.43
CA GLN A 114 10.24 4.26 -1.04
C GLN A 114 10.30 3.93 -2.53
N ASN A 115 9.70 2.79 -2.94
CA ASN A 115 9.66 2.36 -4.32
C ASN A 115 8.46 2.92 -5.12
N LYS A 116 7.71 3.87 -4.53
CA LYS A 116 6.54 4.53 -5.13
C LYS A 116 5.47 3.54 -5.57
N ILE A 117 5.33 2.42 -4.85
CA ILE A 117 4.40 1.35 -5.19
C ILE A 117 2.97 1.81 -4.96
N PHE A 118 2.69 2.43 -3.81
CA PHE A 118 1.35 2.95 -3.50
C PHE A 118 0.89 3.99 -4.53
N SER A 119 1.72 4.97 -4.88
CA SER A 119 1.36 5.97 -5.91
C SER A 119 1.13 5.33 -7.28
N LYS A 120 1.97 4.39 -7.72
CA LYS A 120 1.78 3.67 -9.00
C LYS A 120 0.45 2.90 -9.04
N ILE A 121 0.11 2.20 -7.95
CA ILE A 121 -1.16 1.46 -7.85
C ILE A 121 -2.34 2.42 -7.93
N LEU A 122 -2.35 3.46 -7.09
CA LEU A 122 -3.45 4.43 -6.99
C LEU A 122 -3.64 5.20 -8.30
N ALA A 123 -2.56 5.66 -8.94
CA ALA A 123 -2.63 6.36 -10.22
C ALA A 123 -3.18 5.47 -11.33
N ARG A 124 -2.78 4.19 -11.38
CA ARG A 124 -3.32 3.24 -12.35
C ARG A 124 -4.80 2.96 -12.09
N MET A 125 -5.20 2.73 -10.84
CA MET A 125 -6.59 2.53 -10.45
C MET A 125 -7.47 3.72 -10.86
N GLN A 126 -7.02 4.94 -10.57
CA GLN A 126 -7.72 6.16 -10.96
C GLN A 126 -7.93 6.22 -12.48
N LYS A 127 -6.87 5.99 -13.26
CA LYS A 127 -6.95 5.98 -14.73
C LYS A 127 -7.95 4.95 -15.27
N LEU A 128 -7.99 3.76 -14.69
CA LEU A 128 -8.94 2.70 -15.10
C LEU A 128 -10.38 3.09 -14.80
N GLU A 129 -10.64 3.73 -13.65
CA GLU A 129 -11.97 4.25 -13.33
C GLU A 129 -12.37 5.38 -14.28
N GLU A 130 -11.49 6.34 -14.56
CA GLU A 130 -11.75 7.45 -15.50
C GLU A 130 -12.08 6.95 -16.90
N ILE A 131 -11.35 5.95 -17.42
CA ILE A 131 -11.64 5.33 -18.72
C ILE A 131 -13.01 4.67 -18.72
N ARG A 132 -13.38 3.96 -17.64
CA ARG A 132 -14.68 3.33 -17.51
C ARG A 132 -15.82 4.36 -17.57
N TYR A 133 -15.64 5.52 -16.95
CA TYR A 133 -16.63 6.61 -16.99
C TYR A 133 -16.73 7.33 -18.34
N LEU A 134 -15.65 7.38 -19.12
CA LEU A 134 -15.65 8.01 -20.45
C LEU A 134 -16.16 7.09 -21.57
N GLY A 135 -16.25 5.78 -21.29
CA GLY A 135 -16.78 4.77 -22.21
C GLY A 135 -18.26 4.45 -22.03
N GLU A 136 -18.92 5.04 -21.04
CA GLU A 136 -20.38 4.99 -20.79
C GLU A 136 -21.06 6.29 -21.26
#